data_AF-A0A3D9ISF7-F1
#
_entry.id   AF-A0A3D9ISF7-F1
#
_cell.length_a   1.000
_cell.length_b   1.000
_cell.length_c   1.000
_cell.angle_alpha   90.00
_cell.angle_beta   90.00
_cell.angle_gamma   90.00
#
_symmetry.space_group_name_H-M   'P 1'
#
loop_
_entity.id
_entity.type
_entity.pdbx_description
1 polymer ?
#
loop_
_entity_poly.entity_id
_entity_poly.type
_entity_poly.pdbx_seq_one_letter_code
_entity_poly.pdbx_strand_id
1 'polypeptide(L)'
;MSQIPNFPQSLLEEHKIWHHARHYVDITNPPPGYGLEFLRFHRDFIARALAWYAQNGYDLRLVEPWTSVPEQIRQAPCYDRAAEARILYQPESFASADELGRFIEASNLHSCIHKQAARIYGDPDIDDFDVAPHDTVFYNIHGMVDRWWRNWEGLGRFEEDGGYWCGPFEGEGDEILSYSPNEELWMLGKLHRNNVGEHEQEHEVTLVEWVVVGDSWEFGPMDDGRPFRIWDSDGDGKLEVLFRDPIKGYWVEGKVRGGRLRWQPVRLEPSPKPAIKPDAKPAVKSTSKTSKQSLLKT
;
A
#
# COMPACT_ATOMS: atom_id res chain seq x y z
N MET A 1 13.78 -19.47 -4.60
CA MET A 1 12.40 -19.98 -4.68
C MET A 1 11.65 -19.36 -3.52
N SER A 2 10.47 -18.80 -3.81
CA SER A 2 9.65 -17.99 -2.90
C SER A 2 8.59 -18.83 -2.15
N GLN A 3 8.50 -20.13 -2.42
CA GLN A 3 7.58 -21.02 -1.70
C GLN A 3 7.96 -21.19 -0.22
N ILE A 4 6.94 -21.11 0.63
CA ILE A 4 7.01 -21.25 2.08
C ILE A 4 6.82 -22.72 2.46
N PRO A 5 7.82 -23.38 3.07
CA PRO A 5 7.70 -24.77 3.48
C PRO A 5 6.61 -24.99 4.51
N ASN A 6 5.89 -26.11 4.41
CA ASN A 6 4.88 -26.54 5.39
C ASN A 6 3.79 -25.48 5.68
N PHE A 7 3.44 -24.67 4.67
CA PHE A 7 2.43 -23.63 4.82
C PHE A 7 1.08 -24.25 5.31
N PRO A 8 0.35 -23.60 6.24
CA PRO A 8 -0.84 -24.20 6.84
C PRO A 8 -1.94 -24.44 5.81
N GLN A 9 -2.33 -25.71 5.63
CA GLN A 9 -3.39 -26.06 4.69
C GLN A 9 -4.73 -25.39 5.02
N SER A 10 -5.00 -25.14 6.31
CA SER A 10 -6.20 -24.42 6.74
C SER A 10 -6.24 -22.98 6.25
N LEU A 11 -5.10 -22.30 6.16
CA LEU A 11 -5.02 -20.94 5.62
C LEU A 11 -5.16 -20.95 4.08
N LEU A 12 -4.56 -21.92 3.38
CA LEU A 12 -4.80 -22.08 1.94
C LEU A 12 -6.27 -22.29 1.63
N GLU A 13 -6.92 -23.18 2.37
CA GLU A 13 -8.32 -23.49 2.15
C GLU A 13 -9.23 -22.28 2.47
N GLU A 14 -8.91 -21.51 3.50
CA GLU A 14 -9.65 -20.28 3.83
C GLU A 14 -9.58 -19.25 2.69
N HIS A 15 -8.38 -18.99 2.16
CA HIS A 15 -8.17 -18.07 1.04
C HIS A 15 -8.92 -18.53 -0.21
N LYS A 16 -8.77 -19.81 -0.54
CA LYS A 16 -9.49 -20.46 -1.64
C LYS A 16 -11.00 -20.29 -1.50
N ILE A 17 -11.57 -20.64 -0.35
CA ILE A 17 -13.01 -20.53 -0.10
C ILE A 17 -13.48 -19.07 -0.25
N TRP A 18 -12.71 -18.10 0.24
CA TRP A 18 -13.08 -16.69 0.15
C TRP A 18 -13.19 -16.20 -1.31
N HIS A 19 -12.20 -16.55 -2.15
CA HIS A 19 -12.20 -16.21 -3.58
C HIS A 19 -13.25 -16.99 -4.37
N HIS A 20 -13.41 -18.30 -4.12
CA HIS A 20 -14.41 -19.14 -4.79
C HIS A 20 -15.83 -18.70 -4.44
N ALA A 21 -16.09 -18.26 -3.20
CA ALA A 21 -17.38 -17.68 -2.81
C ALA A 21 -17.71 -16.38 -3.57
N ARG A 22 -16.73 -15.77 -4.24
CA ARG A 22 -16.83 -14.49 -4.95
C ARG A 22 -16.46 -14.60 -6.44
N HIS A 23 -16.30 -15.81 -6.98
CA HIS A 23 -15.90 -16.03 -8.39
C HIS A 23 -16.89 -15.46 -9.42
N TYR A 24 -18.14 -15.20 -9.01
CA TYR A 24 -19.18 -14.60 -9.85
C TYR A 24 -19.15 -13.07 -9.87
N VAL A 25 -18.31 -12.43 -9.03
CA VAL A 25 -18.19 -10.99 -8.99
C VAL A 25 -17.54 -10.50 -10.28
N ASP A 26 -18.19 -9.56 -10.96
CA ASP A 26 -17.57 -8.81 -12.03
C ASP A 26 -16.50 -7.89 -11.43
N ILE A 27 -15.25 -8.32 -11.50
CA ILE A 27 -14.12 -7.54 -10.97
C ILE A 27 -13.96 -6.19 -11.65
N THR A 28 -14.52 -5.99 -12.86
CA THR A 28 -14.47 -4.69 -13.55
C THR A 28 -15.51 -3.70 -13.02
N ASN A 29 -16.54 -4.19 -12.30
CA ASN A 29 -17.53 -3.39 -11.62
C ASN A 29 -18.01 -4.09 -10.33
N PRO A 30 -17.16 -4.16 -9.28
CA PRO A 30 -17.50 -4.90 -8.08
C PRO A 30 -18.70 -4.25 -7.35
N PRO A 31 -19.59 -5.04 -6.73
CA PRO A 31 -20.77 -4.52 -6.04
C PRO A 31 -20.36 -3.73 -4.77
N PRO A 32 -21.18 -2.77 -4.31
CA PRO A 32 -20.94 -2.06 -3.05
C PRO A 32 -20.71 -3.03 -1.88
N GLY A 33 -19.73 -2.73 -1.03
CA GLY A 33 -19.31 -3.57 0.10
C GLY A 33 -18.16 -4.55 -0.23
N TYR A 34 -18.00 -4.95 -1.50
CA TYR A 34 -16.94 -5.89 -1.90
C TYR A 34 -15.54 -5.35 -1.61
N GLY A 35 -15.30 -4.05 -1.84
CA GLY A 35 -13.96 -3.47 -1.67
C GLY A 35 -13.53 -3.49 -0.21
N LEU A 36 -14.44 -3.19 0.70
CA LEU A 36 -14.17 -3.24 2.13
C LEU A 36 -13.95 -4.68 2.60
N GLU A 37 -14.74 -5.64 2.11
CA GLU A 37 -14.54 -7.06 2.40
C GLU A 37 -13.18 -7.56 1.89
N PHE A 38 -12.80 -7.20 0.66
CA PHE A 38 -11.49 -7.53 0.08
C PHE A 38 -10.36 -7.01 0.96
N LEU A 39 -10.40 -5.73 1.32
CA LEU A 39 -9.36 -5.10 2.13
C LEU A 39 -9.25 -5.72 3.53
N ARG A 40 -10.38 -5.91 4.22
CA ARG A 40 -10.41 -6.52 5.56
C ARG A 40 -9.92 -7.96 5.55
N PHE A 41 -10.43 -8.76 4.63
CA PHE A 41 -10.05 -10.17 4.52
C PHE A 41 -8.54 -10.32 4.36
N HIS A 42 -7.94 -9.60 3.40
CA HIS A 42 -6.51 -9.74 3.14
C HIS A 42 -5.66 -9.19 4.28
N ARG A 43 -6.04 -8.07 4.92
CA ARG A 43 -5.36 -7.54 6.12
C ARG A 43 -5.34 -8.57 7.26
N ASP A 44 -6.50 -9.15 7.58
CA ASP A 44 -6.64 -10.12 8.67
C ASP A 44 -5.98 -11.47 8.34
N PHE A 45 -6.03 -11.87 7.07
CA PHE A 45 -5.39 -13.08 6.57
C PHE A 45 -3.87 -12.98 6.66
N ILE A 46 -3.25 -11.93 6.10
CA ILE A 46 -1.79 -11.78 6.13
C ILE A 46 -1.29 -11.62 7.56
N ALA A 47 -2.02 -10.95 8.45
CA ALA A 47 -1.64 -10.82 9.85
C ALA A 47 -1.51 -12.20 10.54
N ARG A 48 -2.49 -13.08 10.35
CA ARG A 48 -2.47 -14.44 10.94
C ARG A 48 -1.41 -15.34 10.30
N ALA A 49 -1.28 -15.28 8.98
CA ALA A 49 -0.28 -16.06 8.26
C ALA A 49 1.14 -15.63 8.62
N LEU A 50 1.41 -14.32 8.75
CA LEU A 50 2.72 -13.80 9.16
C LEU A 50 3.02 -14.10 10.64
N ALA A 51 2.02 -14.11 11.52
CA ALA A 51 2.20 -14.55 12.90
C ALA A 51 2.65 -16.01 12.97
N TRP A 52 2.01 -16.91 12.21
CA TRP A 52 2.46 -18.30 12.07
C TRP A 52 3.87 -18.38 11.46
N TYR A 53 4.14 -17.63 10.39
CA TYR A 53 5.41 -17.62 9.70
C TYR A 53 6.57 -17.22 10.64
N ALA A 54 6.37 -16.19 11.46
CA ALA A 54 7.32 -15.74 12.48
C ALA A 54 7.54 -16.81 13.56
N GLN A 55 6.47 -17.44 14.06
CA GLN A 55 6.55 -18.51 15.07
C GLN A 55 7.34 -19.73 14.60
N ASN A 56 7.37 -20.00 13.30
CA ASN A 56 8.13 -21.09 12.69
C ASN A 56 9.60 -20.70 12.38
N GLY A 57 10.02 -19.48 12.75
CA GLY A 57 11.41 -19.03 12.61
C GLY A 57 11.83 -18.74 11.17
N TYR A 58 10.87 -18.48 10.27
CA TYR A 58 11.18 -18.10 8.90
C TYR A 58 11.66 -16.64 8.80
N ASP A 59 12.40 -16.34 7.72
CA ASP A 59 13.00 -15.03 7.50
C ASP A 59 11.95 -13.99 7.10
N LEU A 60 11.65 -13.06 8.00
CA LEU A 60 10.64 -12.02 7.79
C LEU A 60 10.99 -11.06 6.64
N ARG A 61 12.27 -10.95 6.27
CA ARG A 61 12.71 -10.09 5.16
C ARG A 61 12.17 -10.53 3.81
N LEU A 62 11.80 -11.81 3.68
CA LEU A 62 11.25 -12.34 2.43
C LEU A 62 9.79 -11.95 2.22
N VAL A 63 9.08 -11.62 3.29
CA VAL A 63 7.64 -11.29 3.29
C VAL A 63 7.37 -9.81 3.60
N GLU A 64 8.42 -8.98 3.61
CA GLU A 64 8.30 -7.53 3.81
C GLU A 64 7.40 -6.91 2.73
N PRO A 65 6.42 -6.08 3.10
CA PRO A 65 5.58 -5.38 2.14
C PRO A 65 6.43 -4.62 1.11
N TRP A 66 6.11 -4.74 -0.18
CA TRP A 66 6.76 -3.89 -1.17
C TRP A 66 6.44 -2.41 -0.88
N THR A 67 7.47 -1.57 -0.91
CA THR A 67 7.32 -0.12 -0.74
C THR A 67 6.69 0.54 -1.96
N SER A 68 6.86 -0.09 -3.13
CA SER A 68 6.25 0.30 -4.40
C SER A 68 6.17 -0.91 -5.33
N VAL A 69 5.31 -0.86 -6.34
CA VAL A 69 5.25 -1.93 -7.33
C VAL A 69 6.60 -2.01 -8.07
N PRO A 70 7.21 -3.21 -8.23
CA PRO A 70 8.44 -3.37 -8.98
C PRO A 70 8.36 -2.74 -10.37
N GLU A 71 9.37 -1.97 -10.78
CA GLU A 71 9.32 -1.19 -12.03
C GLU A 71 9.08 -2.06 -13.27
N GLN A 72 9.57 -3.30 -13.27
CA GLN A 72 9.32 -4.27 -14.34
C GLN A 72 7.83 -4.60 -14.49
N ILE A 73 7.10 -4.70 -13.36
CA ILE A 73 5.64 -4.85 -13.34
C ILE A 73 4.98 -3.54 -13.78
N ARG A 74 5.45 -2.39 -13.28
CA ARG A 74 4.91 -1.07 -13.67
C ARG A 74 5.06 -0.78 -15.17
N GLN A 75 6.03 -1.39 -15.85
CA GLN A 75 6.24 -1.27 -17.30
C GLN A 75 5.37 -2.23 -18.12
N ALA A 76 4.65 -3.15 -17.49
CA ALA A 76 3.84 -4.11 -18.20
C ALA A 76 2.63 -3.41 -18.86
N PRO A 77 2.21 -3.86 -20.06
CA PRO A 77 1.07 -3.27 -20.76
C PRO A 77 -0.26 -3.32 -20.01
N CYS A 78 -0.44 -4.26 -19.07
CA CYS A 78 -1.67 -4.37 -18.28
C CYS A 78 -1.72 -3.41 -17.08
N TYR A 79 -0.62 -2.75 -16.75
CA TYR A 79 -0.48 -2.02 -15.50
C TYR A 79 -0.97 -0.57 -15.64
N ASP A 80 -1.98 -0.20 -14.86
CA ASP A 80 -2.53 1.15 -14.86
C ASP A 80 -1.74 2.08 -13.93
N ARG A 81 -0.73 2.76 -14.49
CA ARG A 81 0.09 3.74 -13.76
C ARG A 81 -0.72 4.93 -13.24
N ALA A 82 -1.82 5.30 -13.90
CA ALA A 82 -2.65 6.42 -13.46
C ALA A 82 -3.49 6.03 -12.24
N ALA A 83 -3.98 4.79 -12.20
CA ALA A 83 -4.65 4.24 -11.02
C ALA A 83 -3.70 4.15 -9.82
N GLU A 84 -2.47 3.66 -10.02
CA GLU A 84 -1.45 3.64 -8.95
C GLU A 84 -1.18 5.06 -8.43
N ALA A 85 -1.02 6.02 -9.34
CA ALA A 85 -0.81 7.43 -8.99
C ALA A 85 -1.98 8.02 -8.20
N ARG A 86 -3.24 7.67 -8.52
CA ARG A 86 -4.41 8.11 -7.74
C ARG A 86 -4.37 7.56 -6.32
N ILE A 87 -4.05 6.28 -6.15
CA ILE A 87 -3.93 5.65 -4.81
C ILE A 87 -2.81 6.30 -3.99
N LEU A 88 -1.67 6.57 -4.61
CA LEU A 88 -0.49 7.09 -3.91
C LEU A 88 -0.53 8.61 -3.66
N TYR A 89 -1.08 9.39 -4.58
CA TYR A 89 -0.96 10.85 -4.57
C TYR A 89 -2.28 11.60 -4.46
N GLN A 90 -3.42 10.91 -4.60
CA GLN A 90 -4.76 11.46 -4.41
C GLN A 90 -5.66 10.52 -3.59
N PRO A 91 -5.19 9.88 -2.50
CA PRO A 91 -6.01 8.95 -1.73
C PRO A 91 -7.30 9.61 -1.17
N GLU A 92 -7.31 10.92 -0.96
CA GLU A 92 -8.49 11.68 -0.53
C GLU A 92 -9.63 11.65 -1.56
N SER A 93 -9.33 11.28 -2.80
CA SER A 93 -10.31 11.09 -3.86
C SER A 93 -11.18 9.85 -3.70
N PHE A 94 -10.94 9.01 -2.69
CA PHE A 94 -11.81 7.88 -2.34
C PHE A 94 -12.66 8.26 -1.12
N ALA A 95 -13.98 8.20 -1.28
CA ALA A 95 -14.95 8.57 -0.25
C ALA A 95 -15.02 7.55 0.89
N SER A 96 -14.64 6.29 0.64
CA SER A 96 -14.65 5.22 1.63
C SER A 96 -13.60 4.14 1.33
N ALA A 97 -13.29 3.33 2.34
CA ALA A 97 -12.47 2.13 2.17
C ALA A 97 -13.09 1.15 1.15
N ASP A 98 -14.43 1.07 1.07
CA ASP A 98 -15.09 0.27 0.03
C ASP A 98 -14.77 0.78 -1.37
N GLU A 99 -14.84 2.10 -1.59
CA GLU A 99 -14.49 2.68 -2.89
C GLU A 99 -13.01 2.44 -3.25
N LEU A 100 -12.10 2.60 -2.28
CA LEU A 100 -10.69 2.31 -2.46
C LEU A 100 -10.46 0.84 -2.85
N GLY A 101 -11.02 -0.10 -2.10
CA GLY A 101 -10.85 -1.53 -2.35
C GLY A 101 -11.42 -1.95 -3.70
N ARG A 102 -12.62 -1.47 -4.07
CA ARG A 102 -13.19 -1.71 -5.40
C ARG A 102 -12.33 -1.13 -6.51
N PHE A 103 -11.75 0.05 -6.31
CA PHE A 103 -10.87 0.68 -7.28
C PHE A 103 -9.57 -0.10 -7.49
N ILE A 104 -8.96 -0.63 -6.43
CA ILE A 104 -7.74 -1.46 -6.50
C ILE A 104 -7.97 -2.72 -7.37
N GLU A 105 -9.11 -3.36 -7.20
CA GLU A 105 -9.51 -4.55 -7.97
C GLU A 105 -9.91 -4.19 -9.41
N ALA A 106 -10.78 -3.18 -9.59
CA ALA A 106 -11.40 -2.85 -10.87
C ALA A 106 -10.48 -2.10 -11.85
N SER A 107 -9.45 -1.41 -11.36
CA SER A 107 -8.44 -0.74 -12.19
C SER A 107 -7.48 -1.71 -12.87
N ASN A 108 -7.64 -3.03 -12.67
CA ASN A 108 -6.74 -4.08 -13.13
C ASN A 108 -5.32 -3.98 -12.53
N LEU A 109 -5.08 -3.08 -11.56
CA LEU A 109 -3.82 -2.95 -10.84
C LEU A 109 -3.46 -4.26 -10.15
N HIS A 110 -4.32 -4.72 -9.23
CA HIS A 110 -4.06 -5.89 -8.41
C HIS A 110 -3.85 -7.15 -9.27
N SER A 111 -4.77 -7.43 -10.21
CA SER A 111 -4.64 -8.58 -11.11
C SER A 111 -3.39 -8.51 -12.00
N CYS A 112 -3.01 -7.33 -12.51
CA CYS A 112 -1.79 -7.20 -13.31
C CYS A 112 -0.54 -7.47 -12.45
N ILE A 113 -0.51 -7.05 -11.18
CA ILE A 113 0.61 -7.29 -10.27
C ILE A 113 0.84 -8.81 -10.09
N HIS A 114 -0.20 -9.58 -9.77
CA HIS A 114 -0.11 -11.04 -9.65
C HIS A 114 0.39 -11.69 -10.96
N LYS A 115 -0.25 -11.37 -12.08
CA LYS A 115 0.11 -11.90 -13.41
C LYS A 115 1.56 -11.63 -13.79
N GLN A 116 2.06 -10.42 -13.54
CA GLN A 116 3.42 -10.07 -13.89
C GLN A 116 4.45 -10.60 -12.89
N ALA A 117 4.13 -10.62 -11.59
CA ALA A 117 4.97 -11.24 -10.59
C ALA A 117 5.18 -12.73 -10.91
N ALA A 118 4.10 -13.47 -11.19
CA ALA A 118 4.18 -14.88 -11.59
C ALA A 118 5.13 -15.10 -12.78
N ARG A 119 5.05 -14.24 -13.80
CA ARG A 119 5.92 -14.31 -14.98
C ARG A 119 7.37 -13.95 -14.70
N ILE A 120 7.61 -12.90 -13.94
CA ILE A 120 8.96 -12.36 -13.66
C ILE A 120 9.73 -13.31 -12.73
N TYR A 121 9.07 -13.82 -11.70
CA TYR A 121 9.69 -14.73 -10.73
C TYR A 121 9.65 -16.20 -11.19
N GLY A 122 8.92 -16.49 -12.27
CA GLY A 122 8.82 -17.85 -12.82
C GLY A 122 8.02 -18.79 -11.93
N ASP A 123 7.08 -18.25 -11.16
CA ASP A 123 6.26 -18.98 -10.21
C ASP A 123 4.77 -18.77 -10.52
N PRO A 124 4.10 -19.73 -11.16
CA PRO A 124 2.69 -19.58 -11.54
C PRO A 124 1.77 -19.51 -10.33
N ASP A 125 2.19 -20.01 -9.17
CA ASP A 125 1.34 -20.09 -7.98
C ASP A 125 0.96 -18.69 -7.48
N ILE A 126 1.79 -17.67 -7.76
CA ILE A 126 1.51 -16.26 -7.43
C ILE A 126 0.22 -15.76 -8.10
N ASP A 127 -0.16 -16.26 -9.28
CA ASP A 127 -1.37 -15.84 -10.03
C ASP A 127 -2.55 -16.84 -9.86
N ASP A 128 -2.46 -17.77 -8.91
CA ASP A 128 -3.49 -18.77 -8.64
C ASP A 128 -4.11 -18.58 -7.26
N PHE A 129 -5.41 -18.22 -7.22
CA PHE A 129 -6.14 -17.99 -5.97
C PHE A 129 -6.17 -19.21 -5.04
N ASP A 130 -5.97 -20.43 -5.54
CA ASP A 130 -6.02 -21.64 -4.72
C ASP A 130 -4.74 -21.85 -3.91
N VAL A 131 -3.61 -21.31 -4.38
CA VAL A 131 -2.28 -21.63 -3.83
C VAL A 131 -1.42 -20.42 -3.50
N ALA A 132 -1.67 -19.24 -4.06
CA ALA A 132 -0.84 -18.04 -3.90
C ALA A 132 -0.35 -17.74 -2.47
N PRO A 133 -1.16 -17.93 -1.39
CA PRO A 133 -0.68 -17.67 -0.03
C PRO A 133 0.55 -18.46 0.43
N HIS A 134 0.91 -19.56 -0.23
CA HIS A 134 2.13 -20.30 0.12
C HIS A 134 3.41 -19.67 -0.45
N ASP A 135 3.32 -18.55 -1.18
CA ASP A 135 4.46 -17.88 -1.79
C ASP A 135 4.77 -16.55 -1.06
N THR A 136 6.04 -16.25 -0.80
CA THR A 136 6.43 -15.03 -0.09
C THR A 136 6.00 -13.75 -0.81
N VAL A 137 5.91 -13.77 -2.16
CA VAL A 137 5.49 -12.64 -3.00
C VAL A 137 4.04 -12.25 -2.76
N PHE A 138 3.17 -13.20 -2.37
CA PHE A 138 1.80 -12.89 -1.94
C PHE A 138 1.80 -11.86 -0.81
N TYR A 139 2.67 -12.04 0.19
CA TYR A 139 2.76 -11.13 1.34
C TYR A 139 3.38 -9.78 0.96
N ASN A 140 4.34 -9.78 0.04
CA ASN A 140 4.89 -8.52 -0.46
C ASN A 140 3.79 -7.69 -1.16
N ILE A 141 2.95 -8.32 -1.98
CA ILE A 141 1.83 -7.69 -2.71
C ILE A 141 0.73 -7.23 -1.74
N HIS A 142 0.19 -8.12 -0.92
CA HIS A 142 -0.94 -7.79 -0.05
C HIS A 142 -0.54 -6.88 1.11
N GLY A 143 0.71 -6.98 1.60
CA GLY A 143 1.26 -6.00 2.53
C GLY A 143 1.36 -4.60 1.93
N MET A 144 1.69 -4.48 0.64
CA MET A 144 1.70 -3.20 -0.08
C MET A 144 0.28 -2.65 -0.27
N VAL A 145 -0.69 -3.49 -0.63
CA VAL A 145 -2.12 -3.10 -0.71
C VAL A 145 -2.61 -2.62 0.65
N ASP A 146 -2.28 -3.34 1.72
CA ASP A 146 -2.62 -2.95 3.08
C ASP A 146 -1.94 -1.64 3.49
N ARG A 147 -0.69 -1.39 3.06
CA ARG A 147 -0.01 -0.10 3.23
C ARG A 147 -0.75 1.04 2.51
N TRP A 148 -1.26 0.81 1.29
CA TRP A 148 -2.09 1.80 0.60
C TRP A 148 -3.38 2.11 1.35
N TRP A 149 -4.03 1.09 1.92
CA TRP A 149 -5.22 1.29 2.72
C TRP A 149 -4.92 2.01 4.04
N ARG A 150 -3.87 1.62 4.77
CA ARG A 150 -3.40 2.35 5.97
C ARG A 150 -3.07 3.81 5.67
N ASN A 151 -2.52 4.12 4.50
CA ASN A 151 -2.30 5.50 4.09
C ASN A 151 -3.59 6.27 3.86
N TRP A 152 -4.59 5.63 3.26
CA TRP A 152 -5.92 6.24 3.14
C TRP A 152 -6.57 6.46 4.51
N GLU A 153 -6.43 5.50 5.44
CA GLU A 153 -6.87 5.66 6.84
C GLU A 153 -6.06 6.77 7.55
N GLY A 154 -4.76 6.85 7.27
CA GLY A 154 -3.80 7.82 7.78
C GLY A 154 -3.93 9.22 7.17
N LEU A 155 -4.90 9.45 6.28
CA LEU A 155 -5.27 10.81 5.89
C LEU A 155 -5.82 11.62 7.06
N GLY A 156 -6.23 10.97 8.17
CA GLY A 156 -6.86 11.55 9.36
C GLY A 156 -7.51 12.88 9.05
N ARG A 157 -8.73 12.80 8.54
CA ARG A 157 -9.54 13.97 8.29
C ARG A 157 -9.65 14.70 9.63
N PHE A 158 -9.18 15.94 9.71
CA PHE A 158 -9.54 16.83 10.79
C PHE A 158 -11.06 17.01 10.71
N GLU A 159 -11.82 16.20 11.45
CA GLU A 159 -13.21 16.53 11.74
C GLU A 159 -13.24 17.56 12.87
N GLU A 160 -14.43 18.13 13.12
CA GLU A 160 -14.68 19.19 14.13
C GLU A 160 -14.14 18.83 15.54
N ASP A 161 -13.85 17.55 15.80
CA ASP A 161 -13.45 16.99 17.08
C ASP A 161 -11.93 16.70 17.20
N GLY A 162 -11.13 17.06 16.19
CA GLY A 162 -9.66 16.95 16.20
C GLY A 162 -9.10 15.79 15.36
N GLY A 163 -7.87 15.98 14.85
CA GLY A 163 -7.16 15.01 14.00
C GLY A 163 -6.33 14.04 14.83
N TYR A 164 -6.61 12.74 14.73
CA TYR A 164 -5.77 11.68 15.26
C TYR A 164 -5.47 10.62 14.19
N TRP A 165 -4.35 9.92 14.37
CA TRP A 165 -3.82 8.93 13.45
C TRP A 165 -3.23 7.76 14.23
N CYS A 166 -3.52 6.54 13.80
CA CYS A 166 -3.00 5.33 14.43
C CYS A 166 -1.90 4.72 13.56
N GLY A 167 -0.84 4.22 14.20
CA GLY A 167 0.20 3.47 13.52
C GLY A 167 1.58 3.63 14.17
N PRO A 168 2.63 3.04 13.57
CA PRO A 168 3.97 3.06 14.16
C PRO A 168 4.62 4.43 13.95
N PHE A 169 4.61 5.33 14.93
CA PHE A 169 5.30 6.62 14.84
C PHE A 169 6.71 6.54 15.42
N GLU A 170 6.89 5.75 16.47
CA GLU A 170 8.17 5.50 17.13
C GLU A 170 8.33 3.99 17.42
N GLY A 171 7.29 3.37 17.98
CA GLY A 171 7.21 1.95 18.35
C GLY A 171 6.57 1.08 17.27
N GLU A 172 6.09 -0.11 17.67
CA GLU A 172 5.72 -1.20 16.74
C GLU A 172 4.26 -1.14 16.20
N GLY A 173 3.58 0.00 16.36
CA GLY A 173 2.26 0.22 15.74
C GLY A 173 1.09 0.44 16.69
N ASP A 174 1.25 0.15 17.98
CA ASP A 174 0.26 0.37 19.04
C ASP A 174 0.27 1.83 19.54
N GLU A 175 0.28 2.80 18.61
CA GLU A 175 0.43 4.22 18.91
C GLU A 175 -0.62 5.07 18.20
N ILE A 176 -0.99 6.18 18.84
CA ILE A 176 -1.94 7.17 18.35
C ILE A 176 -1.25 8.54 18.38
N LEU A 177 -0.99 9.13 17.23
CA LEU A 177 -0.59 10.53 17.14
C LEU A 177 -1.86 11.39 17.11
N SER A 178 -1.89 12.47 17.87
CA SER A 178 -3.00 13.42 17.92
C SER A 178 -2.47 14.84 17.87
N TYR A 179 -3.18 15.71 17.16
CA TYR A 179 -2.94 17.15 17.17
C TYR A 179 -4.08 17.86 17.88
N SER A 180 -3.75 18.72 18.85
CA SER A 180 -4.69 19.59 19.54
C SER A 180 -4.67 20.98 18.90
N PRO A 181 -5.72 21.41 18.16
CA PRO A 181 -5.74 22.72 17.53
C PRO A 181 -5.69 23.88 18.52
N ASN A 182 -6.36 23.73 19.68
CA ASN A 182 -6.42 24.78 20.70
C ASN A 182 -5.08 25.01 21.40
N GLU A 183 -4.27 23.97 21.54
CA GLU A 183 -2.96 24.05 22.20
C GLU A 183 -1.81 24.11 21.18
N GLU A 184 -2.10 23.82 19.92
CA GLU A 184 -1.14 23.64 18.82
C GLU A 184 -0.04 22.61 19.16
N LEU A 185 -0.41 21.59 19.94
CA LEU A 185 0.48 20.54 20.44
C LEU A 185 0.19 19.19 19.77
N TRP A 186 1.26 18.44 19.57
CA TRP A 186 1.27 17.06 19.12
C TRP A 186 1.45 16.12 20.30
N MET A 187 0.55 15.17 20.45
CA MET A 187 0.59 14.15 21.49
C MET A 187 0.71 12.77 20.88
N LEU A 188 1.53 11.92 21.49
CA LEU A 188 1.61 10.50 21.16
C LEU A 188 1.03 9.70 22.33
N GLY A 189 -0.02 8.94 22.03
CA GLY A 189 -0.62 7.96 22.91
C GLY A 189 -0.04 6.57 22.63
N LYS A 190 0.36 5.84 23.67
CA LYS A 190 0.75 4.41 23.56
C LYS A 190 -0.33 3.52 24.15
N LEU A 191 -0.85 2.62 23.33
CA LEU A 191 -1.90 1.67 23.70
C LEU A 191 -1.28 0.55 24.53
N HIS A 192 -1.76 0.38 25.76
CA HIS A 192 -1.40 -0.74 26.61
C HIS A 192 -2.58 -1.70 26.70
N ARG A 193 -2.38 -2.95 26.25
CA ARG A 193 -3.31 -4.04 26.55
C ARG A 193 -2.93 -4.68 27.87
N ASN A 194 -3.76 -4.50 28.89
CA ASN A 194 -3.67 -5.30 30.09
C ASN A 194 -4.42 -6.61 29.86
N ASN A 195 -3.70 -7.74 29.83
CA ASN A 195 -4.33 -9.05 29.98
C ASN A 195 -4.81 -9.17 31.43
N VAL A 196 -6.05 -8.75 31.69
CA VAL A 196 -6.72 -9.10 32.94
C VAL A 196 -7.00 -10.60 32.85
N GLY A 197 -6.49 -11.35 33.83
CA GLY A 197 -6.35 -12.80 33.80
C GLY A 197 -7.66 -13.55 33.56
N GLU A 198 -7.49 -14.78 33.11
CA GLU A 198 -8.53 -15.80 32.90
C GLU A 198 -9.44 -15.91 34.13
N HIS A 199 -10.53 -15.15 34.20
CA HIS A 199 -11.80 -15.53 34.83
C HIS A 199 -12.77 -14.36 34.71
N GLU A 200 -13.86 -14.62 33.97
CA GLU A 200 -15.16 -13.93 34.01
C GLU A 200 -15.22 -12.47 33.52
N GLN A 201 -15.75 -12.31 32.30
CA GLN A 201 -16.50 -11.16 31.79
C GLN A 201 -16.13 -9.78 32.38
N GLU A 202 -14.96 -9.23 32.02
CA GLU A 202 -14.66 -7.82 32.24
C GLU A 202 -14.17 -7.15 30.96
N HIS A 203 -14.65 -5.92 30.76
CA HIS A 203 -14.37 -5.07 29.61
C HIS A 203 -12.86 -4.90 29.41
N GLU A 204 -12.37 -5.09 28.18
CA GLU A 204 -11.00 -4.77 27.81
C GLU A 204 -10.78 -3.26 28.02
N VAL A 205 -10.11 -2.89 29.12
CA VAL A 205 -9.73 -1.49 29.37
C VAL A 205 -8.43 -1.24 28.64
N THR A 206 -8.52 -0.56 27.50
CA THR A 206 -7.36 -0.01 26.80
C THR A 206 -6.91 1.24 27.55
N LEU A 207 -5.71 1.20 28.14
CA LEU A 207 -5.10 2.39 28.72
C LEU A 207 -4.23 3.06 27.65
N VAL A 208 -4.39 4.38 27.50
CA VAL A 208 -3.55 5.18 26.63
C VAL A 208 -2.72 6.13 27.49
N GLU A 209 -1.40 5.95 27.46
CA GLU A 209 -0.47 6.91 28.06
C GLU A 209 -0.15 7.99 27.02
N TRP A 210 -0.58 9.23 27.29
CA TRP A 210 -0.37 10.36 26.40
C TRP A 210 0.87 11.16 26.80
N VAL A 211 1.73 11.45 25.84
CA VAL A 211 2.92 12.29 26.02
C VAL A 211 2.94 13.37 24.94
N VAL A 212 3.20 14.61 25.33
CA VAL A 212 3.47 15.68 24.37
C VAL A 212 4.79 15.40 23.67
N VAL A 213 4.75 15.24 22.35
CA VAL A 213 5.94 14.96 21.54
C VAL A 213 6.46 16.20 20.81
N GLY A 214 5.66 17.25 20.66
CA GLY A 214 6.13 18.51 20.09
C GLY A 214 5.02 19.50 19.80
N ASP A 215 5.37 20.58 19.12
CA ASP A 215 4.48 21.63 18.61
C ASP A 215 4.75 21.84 17.12
N SER A 216 3.90 22.63 16.46
CA SER A 216 4.13 23.07 15.08
C SER A 216 4.00 24.58 14.90
N TRP A 217 4.31 25.35 15.95
CA TRP A 217 4.07 26.80 16.00
C TRP A 217 4.77 27.55 14.87
N GLU A 218 5.95 27.10 14.44
CA GLU A 218 6.69 27.75 13.35
C GLU A 218 5.97 27.69 11.99
N PHE A 219 4.99 26.79 11.86
CA PHE A 219 4.20 26.59 10.66
C PHE A 219 2.75 27.04 10.82
N GLY A 220 2.33 27.48 12.01
CA GLY A 220 0.94 27.79 12.35
C GLY A 220 0.04 26.55 12.51
N PRO A 221 -1.27 26.77 12.68
CA PRO A 221 -2.23 25.70 12.96
C PRO A 221 -2.32 24.67 11.82
N MET A 222 -2.40 23.39 12.17
CA MET A 222 -2.38 22.29 11.20
C MET A 222 -3.77 21.94 10.65
N ASP A 223 -4.82 22.45 11.28
CA ASP A 223 -6.22 22.35 10.88
C ASP A 223 -6.66 23.48 9.91
N ASP A 224 -5.71 24.21 9.34
CA ASP A 224 -5.96 25.34 8.42
C ASP A 224 -6.30 24.93 6.97
N GLY A 225 -6.48 23.63 6.72
CA GLY A 225 -6.81 23.08 5.40
C GLY A 225 -5.62 22.95 4.44
N ARG A 226 -4.37 23.13 4.90
CA ARG A 226 -3.18 22.88 4.09
C ARG A 226 -3.11 21.41 3.64
N PRO A 227 -2.40 21.10 2.53
CA PRO A 227 -2.05 19.74 2.20
C PRO A 227 -1.28 19.08 3.35
N PHE A 228 -1.83 17.98 3.86
CA PHE A 228 -1.35 17.26 5.04
C PHE A 228 -1.47 15.75 4.80
N ARG A 229 -0.54 14.96 5.34
CA ARG A 229 -0.48 13.50 5.18
C ARG A 229 0.28 12.85 6.33
N ILE A 230 -0.16 11.67 6.76
CA ILE A 230 0.68 10.76 7.56
C ILE A 230 1.16 9.60 6.68
N TRP A 231 2.48 9.39 6.59
CA TRP A 231 3.05 8.39 5.70
C TRP A 231 4.48 8.00 6.08
N ASP A 232 4.86 6.74 5.81
CA ASP A 232 6.22 6.19 5.88
C ASP A 232 7.06 6.70 4.69
N SER A 233 7.57 7.91 4.87
CA SER A 233 8.19 8.75 3.85
C SER A 233 9.59 8.31 3.46
N ASP A 234 10.33 7.69 4.38
CA ASP A 234 11.68 7.18 4.16
C ASP A 234 11.76 5.65 4.06
N GLY A 235 10.65 4.93 4.28
CA GLY A 235 10.54 3.49 4.10
C GLY A 235 11.08 2.68 5.28
N ASP A 236 11.31 3.30 6.43
CA ASP A 236 11.80 2.61 7.63
C ASP A 236 10.70 1.90 8.43
N GLY A 237 9.45 1.99 7.96
CA GLY A 237 8.29 1.35 8.57
C GLY A 237 7.70 2.15 9.73
N LYS A 238 8.17 3.38 9.99
CA LYS A 238 7.52 4.35 10.87
C LYS A 238 6.76 5.38 10.04
N LEU A 239 5.81 6.06 10.67
CA LEU A 239 4.95 7.07 10.05
C LEU A 239 5.45 8.47 10.39
N GLU A 240 5.53 9.32 9.38
CA GLU A 240 5.86 10.74 9.52
C GLU A 240 4.65 11.64 9.22
N VAL A 241 4.69 12.84 9.78
CA VAL A 241 3.80 13.95 9.45
C VAL A 241 4.36 14.71 8.25
N LEU A 242 3.66 14.73 7.14
CA LEU A 242 4.02 15.49 5.94
C LEU A 242 3.01 16.60 5.69
N PHE A 243 3.47 17.82 5.51
CA PHE A 243 2.59 18.92 5.09
C PHE A 243 3.32 19.91 4.19
N ARG A 244 2.57 20.74 3.48
CA ARG A 244 3.12 21.84 2.69
C ARG A 244 3.16 23.11 3.53
N ASP A 245 4.34 23.68 3.73
CA ASP A 245 4.53 24.96 4.44
C ASP A 245 3.68 26.04 3.73
N PRO A 246 2.70 26.66 4.43
CA PRO A 246 1.76 27.60 3.79
C PRO A 246 2.43 28.92 3.38
N ILE A 247 3.57 29.27 3.99
CA ILE A 247 4.30 30.51 3.71
C ILE A 247 5.38 30.27 2.65
N LYS A 248 6.17 29.21 2.79
CA LYS A 248 7.35 28.96 1.96
C LYS A 248 7.08 27.96 0.83
N GLY A 249 5.98 27.22 0.89
CA GLY A 249 5.49 26.36 -0.18
C GLY A 249 6.26 25.06 -0.41
N TYR A 250 7.30 24.76 0.36
CA TYR A 250 8.01 23.47 0.34
C TYR A 250 7.32 22.43 1.23
N TRP A 251 7.64 21.16 1.01
CA TRP A 251 7.19 20.06 1.86
C TRP A 251 8.02 19.98 3.13
N VAL A 252 7.36 19.75 4.25
CA VAL A 252 7.94 19.55 5.57
C VAL A 252 7.58 18.15 6.04
N GLU A 253 8.52 17.51 6.72
CA GLU A 253 8.35 16.21 7.35
C GLU A 253 8.61 16.35 8.85
N GLY A 254 7.75 15.74 9.66
CA GLY A 254 7.83 15.62 11.10
C GLY A 254 7.98 14.15 11.49
N LYS A 255 9.11 13.79 12.08
CA LYS A 255 9.37 12.43 12.56
C LYS A 255 9.44 12.38 14.07
N VAL A 256 8.74 11.43 14.71
CA VAL A 256 8.85 11.19 16.15
C VAL A 256 10.08 10.33 16.41
N ARG A 257 11.05 10.87 17.17
CA ARG A 257 12.28 10.15 17.52
C ARG A 257 12.78 10.54 18.90
N GLY A 258 12.88 9.55 19.79
CA GLY A 258 13.31 9.75 21.16
C GLY A 258 12.29 10.57 21.95
N GLY A 259 11.00 10.26 21.76
CA GLY A 259 9.87 10.92 22.38
C GLY A 259 9.63 12.36 21.90
N ARG A 260 10.22 12.77 20.76
CA ARG A 260 10.08 14.13 20.23
C ARG A 260 9.82 14.13 18.74
N LEU A 261 8.82 14.91 18.32
CA LEU A 261 8.53 15.25 16.94
C LEU A 261 9.53 16.31 16.46
N ARG A 262 10.23 16.01 15.37
CA ARG A 262 11.25 16.90 14.79
C ARG A 262 10.92 17.21 13.35
N TRP A 263 10.90 18.49 13.03
CA TRP A 263 10.58 19.00 11.71
C TRP A 263 11.82 19.17 10.84
N GLN A 264 11.72 18.79 9.57
CA GLN A 264 12.74 19.03 8.57
C GLN A 264 12.13 19.28 7.20
N PRO A 265 12.75 20.14 6.35
CA PRO A 265 12.32 20.28 4.97
C PRO A 265 12.57 19.01 4.16
N VAL A 266 11.59 18.59 3.38
CA VAL A 266 11.72 17.49 2.42
C VAL A 266 12.45 18.00 1.18
N ARG A 267 13.54 17.34 0.82
CA ARG A 267 14.23 17.59 -0.45
C ARG A 267 13.65 16.70 -1.54
N LEU A 268 12.85 17.30 -2.42
CA LEU A 268 12.39 16.63 -3.63
C LEU A 268 13.52 16.64 -4.66
N GLU A 269 14.16 15.49 -4.86
CA GLU A 269 15.08 15.31 -5.98
C GLU A 269 14.28 15.22 -7.29
N PRO A 270 14.66 15.96 -8.35
CA PRO A 270 14.02 15.83 -9.65
C PRO A 270 14.13 14.38 -10.13
N SER A 271 12.99 13.77 -10.45
CA SER A 271 12.99 12.45 -11.07
C SER A 271 13.81 12.52 -12.38
N PRO A 272 14.76 11.59 -12.61
CA PRO A 272 15.49 11.55 -13.86
C PRO A 272 14.48 11.38 -14.99
N LYS A 273 14.43 12.36 -15.90
CA LYS A 273 13.59 12.28 -17.09
C LYS A 273 13.89 10.96 -17.80
N PRO A 274 12.89 10.13 -18.12
CA PRO A 274 13.12 8.92 -18.87
C PRO A 274 13.82 9.28 -20.18
N ALA A 275 14.99 8.68 -20.40
CA ALA A 275 15.76 8.89 -21.62
C ALA A 275 14.89 8.46 -22.81
N ILE A 276 14.46 9.43 -23.62
CA ILE A 276 13.81 9.17 -24.89
C ILE A 276 14.84 8.45 -25.76
N LYS A 277 14.73 7.13 -25.88
CA LYS A 277 15.48 6.39 -26.90
C LYS A 277 14.97 6.87 -28.26
N PRO A 278 15.84 7.36 -29.16
CA PRO A 278 15.40 7.75 -30.50
C PRO A 278 14.83 6.53 -31.21
N ASP A 279 13.63 6.70 -31.79
CA ASP A 279 12.88 5.65 -32.49
C ASP A 279 13.76 4.89 -33.48
N ALA A 280 13.77 3.57 -33.34
CA ALA A 280 14.33 2.68 -34.34
C ALA A 280 13.50 2.83 -35.63
N LYS A 281 14.11 3.43 -36.66
CA LYS A 281 13.52 3.52 -38.00
C LYS A 281 13.02 2.15 -38.46
N PRO A 282 11.79 2.03 -38.99
CA PRO A 282 11.30 0.76 -39.51
C PRO A 282 12.12 0.33 -40.73
N ALA A 283 12.56 -0.93 -40.71
CA ALA A 283 13.28 -1.55 -41.82
C ALA A 283 12.36 -1.68 -43.03
N VAL A 284 12.73 -1.02 -44.14
CA VAL A 284 12.07 -1.15 -45.43
C VAL A 284 12.32 -2.55 -45.98
N LYS A 285 11.27 -3.37 -46.09
CA LYS A 285 11.32 -4.65 -46.82
C LYS A 285 11.39 -4.37 -48.32
N SER A 286 12.57 -4.62 -48.90
CA SER A 286 12.80 -4.70 -50.34
C SER A 286 12.01 -5.89 -50.93
N THR A 287 11.02 -5.62 -51.78
CA THR A 287 10.40 -6.64 -52.64
C THR A 287 11.03 -6.59 -54.02
N SER A 288 11.82 -7.62 -54.35
CA SER A 288 12.28 -7.84 -55.72
C SER A 288 11.19 -8.58 -56.51
N LYS A 289 10.71 -7.97 -57.59
CA LYS A 289 9.84 -8.62 -58.58
C LYS A 289 10.70 -9.14 -59.73
N THR A 290 10.87 -10.45 -59.79
CA THR A 290 11.41 -11.15 -60.96
C THR A 290 10.30 -11.30 -62.00
N SER A 291 10.40 -10.59 -63.13
CA SER A 291 9.54 -10.80 -64.29
C SER A 291 10.12 -11.92 -65.16
N LYS A 292 9.34 -12.97 -65.42
CA LYS A 292 9.57 -13.95 -66.49
C LYS A 292 8.45 -13.88 -67.53
N GLN A 293 8.89 -13.95 -68.78
CA GLN A 293 8.20 -13.83 -70.06
C GLN A 293 7.10 -14.87 -70.33
N SER A 294 6.10 -14.47 -71.13
CA SER A 294 5.58 -15.24 -72.29
C SER A 294 5.43 -14.24 -73.46
N LEU A 295 6.05 -14.40 -74.63
CA LEU A 295 5.78 -15.31 -75.76
C LEU A 295 4.30 -15.36 -76.16
N LEU A 296 3.93 -14.72 -77.29
CA LEU A 296 3.68 -15.34 -78.62
C LEU A 296 2.58 -14.61 -79.42
N LYS A 297 2.90 -14.09 -80.62
CA LYS A 297 2.34 -14.49 -81.94
C LYS A 297 2.42 -13.38 -83.01
N THR A 298 2.87 -13.85 -84.20
CA THR A 298 2.76 -13.33 -85.58
C THR A 298 3.36 -11.98 -85.92
#